data_AF-A0A382BBR1-F1
#
_entry.id   AF-A0A382BBR1-F1
#
_cell.length_a   1.000
_cell.length_b   1.000
_cell.length_c   1.000
_cell.angle_alpha   90.00
_cell.angle_beta   90.00
_cell.angle_gamma   90.00
#
_symmetry.space_group_name_H-M   'P 1'
#
loop_
_entity.id
_entity.type
_entity.pdbx_description
1 polymer ?
#
loop_
_entity_poly.entity_id
_entity_poly.type
_entity_poly.pdbx_seq_one_letter_code
_entity_poly.pdbx_strand_id
1 'polypeptide(L)'
;MEARKLGFDVKLAFGLGQAGEGLKNGAFGTFLIFYYVQALGMSGALAGTAVGLAVIVDAITDPLAGSLSDHWKSPYGRRHPFMYASIFPLSFSFYFLFNPLVSGETALFIWLVVFTNLTRTSMSLYHVPHIALGAEMTENFNERSELVSYRMFFSSFGVLTALALGSWVFFVPTEEFAKGQLNAAAYPPWALLLAVLIAVTIFWSAWGTRSVIPYLPKTTSTVRMRVLPVLLQVF
;
A
#
# COMPACT_ATOMS: atom_id res chain seq x y z
N MET A 1 30.52 13.89 12.53
CA MET A 1 29.74 13.03 13.46
C MET A 1 29.81 11.62 12.91
N GLU A 2 30.26 10.63 13.67
CA GLU A 2 30.18 9.24 13.23
C GLU A 2 28.73 8.89 12.95
N ALA A 3 28.45 8.38 11.74
CA ALA A 3 27.11 7.95 11.36
C ALA A 3 26.70 6.80 12.29
N ARG A 4 25.69 7.05 13.13
CA ARG A 4 25.19 6.05 14.07
C ARG A 4 24.67 4.85 13.29
N LYS A 5 25.20 3.66 13.59
CA LYS A 5 24.75 2.43 12.95
C LYS A 5 23.31 2.10 13.32
N LEU A 6 22.46 1.94 12.32
CA LEU A 6 21.08 1.50 12.53
C LEU A 6 21.05 0.07 13.09
N GLY A 7 20.29 -0.13 14.18
CA GLY A 7 20.08 -1.44 14.77
C GLY A 7 19.34 -2.39 13.81
N PHE A 8 19.63 -3.68 13.92
CA PHE A 8 19.00 -4.72 13.10
C PHE A 8 17.47 -4.66 13.18
N ASP A 9 16.92 -4.48 14.38
CA ASP A 9 15.48 -4.44 14.62
C ASP A 9 14.77 -3.31 13.85
N VAL A 10 15.42 -2.15 13.72
CA VAL A 10 14.89 -1.00 12.98
C VAL A 10 14.90 -1.31 11.48
N LYS A 11 15.98 -1.89 10.96
CA LYS A 11 16.07 -2.29 9.55
C LYS A 11 15.02 -3.35 9.21
N LEU A 12 14.84 -4.32 10.10
CA LEU A 12 13.86 -5.39 9.96
C LEU A 12 12.43 -4.83 10.00
N ALA A 13 12.09 -3.99 10.99
CA ALA A 13 10.77 -3.37 11.10
C ALA A 13 10.46 -2.48 9.89
N PHE A 14 11.44 -1.70 9.45
CA PHE A 14 11.33 -0.86 8.27
C PHE A 14 11.10 -1.69 6.99
N GLY A 15 11.88 -2.77 6.81
CA GLY A 15 11.73 -3.70 5.69
C GLY A 15 10.38 -4.42 5.70
N LEU A 16 9.96 -4.96 6.84
CA LEU A 16 8.66 -5.63 7.03
C LEU A 16 7.50 -4.74 6.60
N GLY A 17 7.61 -3.43 6.80
CA GLY A 17 6.63 -2.46 6.30
C GLY A 17 6.41 -2.49 4.78
N GLN A 18 7.43 -2.87 4.01
CA GLN A 18 7.31 -3.02 2.56
C GLN A 18 6.48 -4.25 2.16
N ALA A 19 6.37 -5.25 3.04
CA ALA A 19 5.57 -6.44 2.77
C ALA A 19 4.08 -6.10 2.57
N GLY A 20 3.56 -5.08 3.27
CA GLY A 20 2.19 -4.60 3.06
C GLY A 20 1.94 -4.10 1.62
N GLU A 21 2.93 -3.43 1.02
CA GLU A 21 2.88 -3.03 -0.38
C GLU A 21 2.94 -4.25 -1.32
N GLY A 22 3.84 -5.19 -1.02
CA GLY A 22 3.96 -6.44 -1.76
C GLY A 22 2.67 -7.25 -1.78
N LEU A 23 2.03 -7.43 -0.63
CA LEU A 23 0.76 -8.14 -0.49
C LEU A 23 -0.33 -7.51 -1.36
N LYS A 24 -0.49 -6.17 -1.27
CA LYS A 24 -1.45 -5.43 -2.08
C LYS A 24 -1.13 -5.55 -3.57
N ASN A 25 0.13 -5.43 -3.98
CA ASN A 25 0.53 -5.46 -5.38
C ASN A 25 0.39 -6.85 -6.00
N GLY A 26 0.70 -7.92 -5.27
CA GLY A 26 0.45 -9.29 -5.71
C GLY A 26 -1.04 -9.55 -5.93
N ALA A 27 -1.88 -9.12 -4.98
CA ALA A 27 -3.33 -9.21 -5.11
C ALA A 27 -3.88 -8.40 -6.31
N PHE A 28 -3.46 -7.14 -6.43
CA PHE A 28 -3.90 -6.25 -7.51
C PHE A 28 -3.45 -6.75 -8.89
N GLY A 29 -2.16 -7.06 -9.02
CA GLY A 29 -1.55 -7.37 -10.31
C GLY A 29 -2.03 -8.68 -10.91
N THR A 30 -2.32 -9.68 -10.06
CA THR A 30 -2.69 -11.01 -10.55
C THR A 30 -4.19 -11.27 -10.51
N PHE A 31 -4.88 -10.87 -9.44
CA PHE A 31 -6.23 -11.35 -9.19
C PHE A 31 -7.33 -10.31 -9.43
N LEU A 32 -7.05 -9.00 -9.36
CA LEU A 32 -8.10 -7.98 -9.41
C LEU A 32 -8.89 -7.97 -10.72
N ILE A 33 -8.21 -7.83 -11.87
CA ILE A 33 -8.89 -7.81 -13.18
C ILE A 33 -9.54 -9.17 -13.45
N PHE A 34 -8.84 -10.26 -13.13
CA PHE A 34 -9.39 -11.61 -13.29
C PHE A 34 -10.69 -11.78 -12.52
N TYR A 35 -10.72 -11.37 -11.25
CA TYR A 35 -11.90 -11.47 -10.38
C TYR A 35 -13.10 -10.75 -10.98
N TYR A 36 -12.94 -9.48 -11.34
CA TYR A 36 -14.04 -8.67 -11.87
C TYR A 36 -14.52 -9.15 -13.23
N VAL A 37 -13.61 -9.63 -14.10
CA VAL A 37 -13.98 -10.05 -15.46
C VAL A 37 -14.50 -11.48 -15.48
N GLN A 38 -13.76 -12.42 -14.90
CA GLN A 38 -14.02 -13.85 -15.03
C GLN A 38 -14.95 -14.38 -13.93
N ALA A 39 -14.84 -13.86 -12.71
CA ALA A 39 -15.68 -14.32 -11.59
C ALA A 39 -16.99 -13.53 -11.47
N LEU A 40 -16.95 -12.20 -11.72
CA LEU A 40 -18.10 -11.31 -11.59
C LEU A 40 -18.75 -10.93 -12.94
N GLY A 41 -18.14 -11.28 -14.07
CA GLY A 41 -18.73 -11.10 -15.41
C GLY A 41 -18.71 -9.67 -15.95
N MET A 42 -17.86 -8.77 -15.42
CA MET A 42 -17.70 -7.42 -15.95
C MET A 42 -16.88 -7.42 -17.24
N SER A 43 -17.18 -6.53 -18.20
CA SER A 43 -16.34 -6.40 -19.39
C SER A 43 -14.89 -5.99 -19.06
N GLY A 44 -13.94 -6.57 -19.79
CA GLY A 44 -12.52 -6.26 -19.63
C GLY A 44 -12.18 -4.80 -19.96
N ALA A 45 -12.93 -4.16 -20.86
CA ALA A 45 -12.78 -2.74 -21.17
C ALA A 45 -13.04 -1.87 -19.94
N LEU A 46 -14.16 -2.09 -19.23
CA LEU A 46 -14.49 -1.35 -18.01
C LEU A 46 -13.47 -1.62 -16.90
N ALA A 47 -13.04 -2.87 -16.71
CA ALA A 47 -12.01 -3.21 -15.73
C ALA A 47 -10.69 -2.48 -16.00
N GLY A 48 -10.23 -2.48 -17.26
CA GLY A 48 -9.04 -1.77 -17.69
C GLY A 48 -9.17 -0.26 -17.51
N THR A 49 -10.31 0.32 -17.88
CA THR A 49 -10.59 1.75 -17.67
C THR A 49 -10.56 2.12 -16.20
N ALA A 50 -11.17 1.33 -15.31
CA ALA A 50 -11.19 1.62 -13.88
C ALA A 50 -9.77 1.63 -13.28
N VAL A 51 -8.94 0.65 -13.64
CA VAL A 51 -7.53 0.59 -13.20
C VAL A 51 -6.72 1.73 -13.82
N GLY A 52 -6.95 2.07 -15.08
CA GLY A 52 -6.28 3.18 -15.77
C GLY A 52 -6.59 4.54 -15.15
N LEU A 53 -7.85 4.80 -14.78
CA LEU A 53 -8.24 6.01 -14.04
C LEU A 53 -7.49 6.13 -12.71
N ALA A 54 -7.27 5.00 -12.04
CA ALA A 54 -6.56 4.99 -10.77
C ALA A 54 -5.07 5.38 -10.93
N VAL A 55 -4.45 5.09 -12.08
CA VAL A 55 -3.08 5.56 -12.37
C VAL A 55 -3.02 7.08 -12.52
N ILE A 56 -4.04 7.70 -13.12
CA ILE A 56 -4.13 9.15 -13.27
C ILE A 56 -4.28 9.82 -11.90
N VAL A 57 -5.12 9.25 -11.02
CA VAL A 57 -5.29 9.75 -9.66
C VAL A 57 -3.99 9.63 -8.86
N ASP A 58 -3.26 8.53 -9.00
CA ASP A 58 -1.97 8.33 -8.33
C ASP A 58 -0.95 9.41 -8.68
N ALA A 59 -0.87 9.84 -9.94
CA ALA A 59 0.01 10.92 -10.37
C ALA A 59 -0.23 12.24 -9.60
N ILE A 60 -1.44 12.41 -9.04
CA ILE A 60 -1.82 13.55 -8.21
C ILE A 60 -1.63 13.21 -6.72
N THR A 61 -2.05 12.04 -6.26
CA THR A 61 -2.05 11.70 -4.84
C THR A 61 -0.66 11.46 -4.26
N ASP A 62 0.30 10.98 -5.06
CA ASP A 62 1.67 10.72 -4.60
C ASP A 62 2.42 12.01 -4.23
N PRO A 63 2.48 13.06 -5.08
CA PRO A 63 3.03 14.36 -4.68
C PRO A 63 2.30 15.00 -3.50
N LEU A 64 0.97 14.85 -3.43
CA LEU A 64 0.18 15.39 -2.31
C LEU A 64 0.53 14.69 -0.99
N ALA A 65 0.65 13.36 -0.98
CA ALA A 65 1.07 12.61 0.20
C ALA A 65 2.51 12.97 0.63
N GLY A 66 3.40 13.17 -0.34
CA GLY A 66 4.77 13.67 -0.10
C GLY A 66 4.75 15.05 0.56
N SER A 67 4.12 16.04 -0.08
CA SER A 67 4.02 17.40 0.42
C SER A 67 3.35 17.48 1.78
N LEU A 68 2.23 16.78 1.98
CA LEU A 68 1.50 16.78 3.24
C LEU A 68 2.35 16.18 4.37
N SER A 69 3.02 15.07 4.10
CA SER A 69 3.91 14.47 5.09
C SER A 69 5.18 15.28 5.32
N ASP A 70 5.74 15.98 4.33
CA ASP A 70 6.93 16.83 4.46
C ASP A 70 6.72 18.05 5.37
N HIS A 71 5.49 18.56 5.46
CA HIS A 71 5.21 19.78 6.22
C HIS A 71 4.52 19.52 7.56
N TRP A 72 4.23 18.27 7.87
CA TRP A 72 3.49 17.91 9.08
C TRP A 72 4.34 18.05 10.35
N LYS A 73 3.75 18.66 11.37
CA LYS A 73 4.37 18.85 12.69
C LYS A 73 3.57 18.10 13.74
N SER A 74 4.16 17.07 14.32
CA SER A 74 3.54 16.26 15.37
C SER A 74 4.59 15.80 16.39
N PRO A 75 4.23 15.65 17.67
CA PRO A 75 5.13 15.07 18.68
C PRO A 75 5.52 13.62 18.35
N TYR A 76 4.75 12.92 17.52
CA TYR A 76 5.03 11.56 17.07
C TYR A 76 5.92 11.50 15.82
N GLY A 77 6.61 12.59 15.50
CA GLY A 77 7.38 12.71 14.28
C GLY A 77 6.52 13.08 13.08
N ARG A 78 7.19 13.35 11.96
CA ARG A 78 6.57 13.92 10.76
C ARG A 78 5.85 12.88 9.89
N ARG A 79 6.39 11.68 9.79
CA ARG A 79 5.93 10.61 8.87
C ARG A 79 4.98 9.62 9.53
N HIS A 80 5.28 9.23 10.77
CA HIS A 80 4.54 8.20 11.50
C HIS A 80 3.03 8.45 11.65
N PRO A 81 2.52 9.68 11.86
CA PRO A 81 1.08 9.93 11.91
C PRO A 81 0.34 9.45 10.66
N PHE A 82 0.92 9.66 9.47
CA PHE A 82 0.34 9.19 8.21
C PHE A 82 0.42 7.68 8.06
N MET A 83 1.54 7.08 8.49
CA MET A 83 1.71 5.62 8.48
C MET A 83 0.69 4.92 9.37
N TYR A 84 0.34 5.50 10.53
CA TYR A 84 -0.73 4.95 11.37
C TYR A 84 -2.12 5.24 10.81
N ALA A 85 -2.34 6.47 10.32
CA ALA A 85 -3.64 6.88 9.79
C ALA A 85 -4.04 6.12 8.53
N SER A 86 -3.08 5.64 7.73
CA SER A 86 -3.34 4.87 6.51
C SER A 86 -3.83 3.45 6.76
N ILE A 87 -3.55 2.86 7.94
CA ILE A 87 -3.88 1.45 8.25
C ILE A 87 -5.36 1.16 8.02
N PHE A 88 -6.22 1.95 8.68
CA PHE A 88 -7.67 1.74 8.61
C PHE A 88 -8.23 1.92 7.19
N PRO A 89 -8.05 3.07 6.51
CA PRO A 89 -8.62 3.27 5.19
C PRO A 89 -8.03 2.30 4.15
N LEU A 90 -6.75 1.94 4.25
CA LEU A 90 -6.13 0.98 3.35
C LEU A 90 -6.72 -0.43 3.53
N SER A 91 -6.74 -0.98 4.75
CA SER A 91 -7.27 -2.32 4.99
C SER A 91 -8.76 -2.41 4.71
N PHE A 92 -9.52 -1.37 5.06
CA PHE A 92 -10.96 -1.28 4.77
C PHE A 92 -11.21 -1.29 3.26
N SER A 93 -10.55 -0.38 2.53
CA SER A 93 -10.77 -0.26 1.09
C SER A 93 -10.29 -1.49 0.32
N PHE A 94 -9.16 -2.08 0.73
CA PHE A 94 -8.64 -3.30 0.13
C PHE A 94 -9.60 -4.49 0.31
N TYR A 95 -10.22 -4.64 1.49
CA TYR A 95 -11.19 -5.70 1.72
C TYR A 95 -12.42 -5.54 0.81
N PHE A 96 -13.01 -4.34 0.77
CA PHE A 96 -14.19 -4.08 -0.05
C PHE A 96 -13.91 -4.12 -1.55
N LEU A 97 -12.67 -3.92 -1.98
CA LEU A 97 -12.27 -4.12 -3.37
C LEU A 97 -12.48 -5.56 -3.84
N PHE A 98 -12.33 -6.54 -2.95
CA PHE A 98 -12.53 -7.97 -3.24
C PHE A 98 -13.79 -8.54 -2.59
N ASN A 99 -14.65 -7.67 -2.07
CA ASN A 99 -15.96 -8.01 -1.54
C ASN A 99 -17.00 -6.95 -1.98
N PRO A 100 -17.30 -6.87 -3.30
CA PRO A 100 -18.32 -5.95 -3.78
C PRO A 100 -19.70 -6.35 -3.26
N LEU A 101 -20.36 -5.40 -2.60
CA LEU A 101 -21.72 -5.57 -2.07
C LEU A 101 -22.80 -5.14 -3.09
N VAL A 102 -22.42 -5.09 -4.37
CA VAL A 102 -23.27 -4.64 -5.46
C VAL A 102 -23.24 -5.65 -6.59
N SER A 103 -24.31 -5.66 -7.38
CA SER A 103 -24.48 -6.52 -8.54
C SER A 103 -24.80 -5.68 -9.78
N GLY A 104 -24.47 -6.21 -10.95
CA GLY A 104 -24.67 -5.52 -12.23
C GLY A 104 -23.45 -4.72 -12.67
N GLU A 105 -23.24 -4.67 -13.97
CA GLU A 105 -21.98 -4.22 -14.57
C GLU A 105 -21.63 -2.77 -14.20
N THR A 106 -22.58 -1.84 -14.34
CA THR A 106 -22.36 -0.43 -14.01
C THR A 106 -22.03 -0.21 -12.54
N ALA A 107 -22.72 -0.92 -11.64
CA ALA A 107 -22.49 -0.81 -10.21
C ALA A 107 -21.11 -1.38 -9.84
N LEU A 108 -20.74 -2.53 -10.41
CA LEU A 108 -19.41 -3.13 -10.25
C LEU A 108 -18.30 -2.23 -10.78
N PHE A 109 -18.51 -1.57 -11.92
CA PHE A 109 -17.55 -0.61 -12.47
C PHE A 109 -17.33 0.58 -11.52
N ILE A 110 -18.41 1.21 -11.05
CA ILE A 110 -18.33 2.33 -10.10
C ILE A 110 -17.63 1.86 -8.81
N TRP A 111 -18.00 0.68 -8.31
CA TRP A 111 -17.38 0.09 -7.13
C TRP A 111 -15.88 -0.13 -7.32
N LEU A 112 -15.48 -0.73 -8.44
CA LEU A 112 -14.07 -0.95 -8.77
C LEU A 112 -13.31 0.37 -8.84
N VAL A 113 -13.86 1.40 -9.49
CA VAL A 113 -13.25 2.73 -9.56
C VAL A 113 -13.05 3.29 -8.15
N VAL A 114 -14.09 3.31 -7.32
CA VAL A 114 -14.04 3.90 -5.98
C VAL A 114 -13.02 3.18 -5.10
N PHE A 115 -13.11 1.85 -4.98
CA PHE A 115 -12.27 1.10 -4.06
C PHE A 115 -10.83 0.94 -4.57
N THR A 116 -10.61 0.90 -5.88
CA THR A 116 -9.25 0.94 -6.45
C THR A 116 -8.58 2.25 -6.10
N ASN A 117 -9.24 3.39 -6.33
CA ASN A 117 -8.69 4.70 -6.01
C ASN A 117 -8.47 4.85 -4.50
N LEU A 118 -9.46 4.49 -3.67
CA LEU A 118 -9.32 4.59 -2.22
C LEU A 118 -8.17 3.73 -1.67
N THR A 119 -8.01 2.51 -2.18
CA THR A 119 -6.90 1.63 -1.81
C THR A 119 -5.56 2.24 -2.21
N ARG A 120 -5.45 2.75 -3.44
CA ARG A 120 -4.19 3.31 -3.94
C ARG A 120 -3.82 4.60 -3.22
N THR A 121 -4.75 5.54 -3.07
CA THR A 121 -4.51 6.78 -2.30
C THR A 121 -4.13 6.50 -0.85
N SER A 122 -4.79 5.52 -0.20
CA SER A 122 -4.43 5.10 1.17
C SER A 122 -3.05 4.46 1.22
N MET A 123 -2.67 3.70 0.19
CA MET A 123 -1.32 3.17 0.04
C MET A 123 -0.30 4.30 -0.16
N SER A 124 -0.57 5.31 -0.98
CA SER A 124 0.32 6.47 -1.16
C SER A 124 0.56 7.21 0.16
N LEU A 125 -0.49 7.41 0.96
CA LEU A 125 -0.39 7.99 2.30
C LEU A 125 0.49 7.19 3.26
N TYR A 126 0.70 5.90 3.02
CA TYR A 126 1.65 5.08 3.76
C TYR A 126 3.04 5.05 3.13
N HIS A 127 3.10 4.69 1.85
CA HIS A 127 4.30 4.31 1.13
C HIS A 127 5.22 5.50 0.90
N VAL A 128 4.67 6.67 0.54
CA VAL A 128 5.47 7.87 0.35
C VAL A 128 6.18 8.29 1.65
N PRO A 129 5.49 8.43 2.81
CA PRO A 129 6.16 8.66 4.09
C PRO A 129 7.12 7.56 4.50
N HIS A 130 6.81 6.29 4.23
CA HIS A 130 7.67 5.15 4.54
C HIS A 130 9.00 5.21 3.77
N ILE A 131 8.96 5.46 2.46
CA ILE A 131 10.17 5.62 1.65
C ILE A 131 10.98 6.82 2.11
N ALA A 132 10.32 7.96 2.33
CA ALA A 132 10.97 9.18 2.79
C ALA A 132 11.66 8.98 4.15
N LEU A 133 10.99 8.27 5.08
CA LEU A 133 11.57 7.92 6.37
C LEU A 133 12.89 7.16 6.21
N GLY A 134 12.95 6.15 5.32
CA GLY A 134 14.18 5.40 5.07
C GLY A 134 15.35 6.24 4.57
N ALA A 135 15.07 7.26 3.75
CA ALA A 135 16.10 8.20 3.29
C ALA A 135 16.60 9.12 4.42
N GLU A 136 15.75 9.44 5.40
CA GLU A 136 16.06 10.27 6.57
C GLU A 136 16.76 9.48 7.70
N MET A 137 16.66 8.14 7.73
CA MET A 137 17.24 7.32 8.81
C MET A 137 18.78 7.28 8.82
N THR A 138 19.42 7.41 7.66
CA THR A 138 20.87 7.30 7.54
C THR A 138 21.43 8.06 6.33
N GLU A 139 22.56 8.72 6.55
CA GLU A 139 23.38 9.37 5.51
C GLU A 139 24.46 8.43 4.95
N ASN A 140 24.68 7.27 5.60
CA ASN A 140 25.68 6.30 5.16
C ASN A 140 25.15 5.50 3.95
N PHE A 141 25.92 5.54 2.86
CA PHE A 141 25.58 4.84 1.62
C PHE A 141 25.36 3.33 1.81
N ASN A 142 26.23 2.66 2.58
CA ASN A 142 26.14 1.22 2.80
C ASN A 142 24.87 0.86 3.58
N GLU A 143 24.53 1.63 4.61
CA GLU A 143 23.31 1.39 5.39
C GLU A 143 22.04 1.69 4.59
N ARG A 144 22.06 2.73 3.77
CA ARG A 144 20.96 3.03 2.86
C ARG A 144 20.76 1.89 1.86
N SER A 145 21.83 1.34 1.31
CA SER A 145 21.79 0.17 0.42
C SER A 145 21.20 -1.06 1.13
N GLU A 146 21.60 -1.32 2.38
CA GLU A 146 21.01 -2.38 3.20
C GLU A 146 19.51 -2.17 3.42
N LEU A 147 19.07 -0.96 3.81
CA LEU A 147 17.65 -0.64 4.00
C LEU A 147 16.81 -0.89 2.74
N VAL A 148 17.34 -0.50 1.57
CA VAL A 148 16.69 -0.78 0.27
C VAL A 148 16.62 -2.28 0.02
N SER A 149 17.68 -3.03 0.34
CA SER A 149 17.71 -4.50 0.19
C SER A 149 16.65 -5.18 1.05
N TYR A 150 16.52 -4.79 2.32
CA TYR A 150 15.45 -5.27 3.20
C TYR A 150 14.07 -4.97 2.63
N ARG A 151 13.84 -3.74 2.15
CA ARG A 151 12.56 -3.36 1.53
C ARG A 151 12.24 -4.22 0.30
N MET A 152 13.18 -4.37 -0.62
CA MET A 152 12.96 -5.16 -1.84
C MET A 152 12.65 -6.61 -1.51
N PHE A 153 13.41 -7.22 -0.60
CA PHE A 153 13.17 -8.58 -0.12
C PHE A 153 11.75 -8.74 0.42
N PHE A 154 11.33 -7.87 1.36
CA PHE A 154 10.01 -7.96 1.97
C PHE A 154 8.88 -7.60 1.00
N SER A 155 9.10 -6.71 0.03
CA SER A 155 8.14 -6.45 -1.05
C SER A 155 7.90 -7.72 -1.88
N SER A 156 8.97 -8.35 -2.38
CA SER A 156 8.87 -9.61 -3.14
C SER A 156 8.24 -10.72 -2.30
N PHE A 157 8.62 -10.83 -1.02
CA PHE A 157 8.04 -11.79 -0.11
C PHE A 157 6.53 -11.56 0.09
N GLY A 158 6.09 -10.30 0.23
CA GLY A 158 4.68 -9.93 0.31
C GLY A 158 3.91 -10.33 -0.95
N VAL A 159 4.46 -10.06 -2.14
CA VAL A 159 3.85 -10.49 -3.42
C VAL A 159 3.67 -12.00 -3.44
N LEU A 160 4.75 -12.75 -3.19
CA LEU A 160 4.72 -14.22 -3.19
C LEU A 160 3.73 -14.77 -2.16
N THR A 161 3.66 -14.15 -0.98
CA THR A 161 2.72 -14.53 0.07
C THR A 161 1.27 -14.35 -0.38
N ALA A 162 0.92 -13.22 -1.01
CA ALA A 162 -0.43 -13.00 -1.54
C ALA A 162 -0.80 -14.04 -2.61
N LEU A 163 0.13 -14.35 -3.51
CA LEU A 163 -0.08 -15.34 -4.57
C LEU A 163 -0.19 -16.77 -4.05
N ALA A 164 0.67 -17.14 -3.10
CA ALA A 164 0.68 -18.46 -2.47
C ALA A 164 -0.59 -18.69 -1.64
N LEU A 165 -0.98 -17.72 -0.80
CA LEU A 165 -2.23 -17.79 -0.05
C LEU A 165 -3.43 -17.90 -0.98
N GLY A 166 -3.47 -17.09 -2.04
CA GLY A 166 -4.52 -17.19 -3.06
C GLY A 166 -4.56 -18.58 -3.68
N SER A 167 -3.47 -19.01 -4.31
CA SER A 167 -3.45 -20.22 -5.15
C SER A 167 -3.51 -21.53 -4.37
N TRP A 168 -2.91 -21.60 -3.19
CA TRP A 168 -2.77 -22.86 -2.43
C TRP A 168 -3.77 -23.01 -1.29
N VAL A 169 -4.41 -21.93 -0.84
CA VAL A 169 -5.31 -21.97 0.32
C VAL A 169 -6.75 -21.60 -0.07
N PHE A 170 -6.96 -20.51 -0.80
CA PHE A 170 -8.32 -19.98 -1.04
C PHE A 170 -8.90 -20.37 -2.40
N PHE A 171 -8.09 -20.35 -3.46
CA PHE A 171 -8.51 -20.62 -4.84
C PHE A 171 -8.24 -22.08 -5.25
N VAL A 172 -8.38 -23.00 -4.30
CA VAL A 172 -8.23 -24.44 -4.51
C VAL A 172 -9.41 -24.96 -5.34
N PRO A 173 -9.21 -25.91 -6.27
CA PRO A 173 -10.30 -26.52 -7.03
C PRO A 173 -11.35 -27.14 -6.11
N THR A 174 -12.62 -26.98 -6.48
CA THR A 174 -13.79 -27.59 -5.82
C THR A 174 -14.59 -28.37 -6.86
N GLU A 175 -15.57 -29.16 -6.41
CA GLU A 175 -16.45 -29.91 -7.33
C GLU A 175 -17.21 -28.99 -8.29
N GLU A 176 -17.58 -27.78 -7.83
CA GLU A 176 -18.27 -26.77 -8.64
C GLU A 176 -17.31 -25.96 -9.53
N PHE A 177 -16.09 -25.69 -9.03
CA PHE A 177 -15.08 -24.89 -9.74
C PHE A 177 -13.77 -25.65 -9.91
N ALA A 178 -13.56 -26.25 -11.08
CA ALA A 178 -12.29 -26.89 -11.45
C ALA A 178 -11.09 -25.91 -11.42
N LYS A 179 -11.37 -24.62 -11.65
CA LYS A 179 -10.43 -23.52 -11.40
C LYS A 179 -10.97 -22.70 -10.22
N GLY A 180 -10.42 -22.90 -9.02
CA GLY A 180 -10.91 -22.23 -7.81
C GLY A 180 -10.85 -20.69 -7.85
N GLN A 181 -10.05 -20.10 -8.74
CA GLN A 181 -10.03 -18.65 -8.99
C GLN A 181 -11.37 -18.12 -9.56
N LEU A 182 -12.20 -18.98 -10.15
CA LEU A 182 -13.53 -18.59 -10.64
C LEU A 182 -14.57 -18.52 -9.52
N ASN A 183 -14.27 -19.07 -8.33
CA ASN A 183 -15.16 -19.01 -7.20
C ASN A 183 -15.12 -17.62 -6.56
N ALA A 184 -16.11 -16.78 -6.88
CA ALA A 184 -16.20 -15.43 -6.33
C ALA A 184 -16.31 -15.40 -4.80
N ALA A 185 -16.86 -16.44 -4.16
CA ALA A 185 -17.00 -16.51 -2.71
C ALA A 185 -15.67 -16.75 -1.98
N ALA A 186 -14.62 -17.19 -2.67
CA ALA A 186 -13.29 -17.37 -2.09
C ALA A 186 -12.53 -16.04 -1.89
N TYR A 187 -12.93 -14.97 -2.59
CA TYR A 187 -12.22 -13.69 -2.58
C TYR A 187 -12.39 -12.89 -1.27
N PRO A 188 -13.60 -12.72 -0.69
CA PRO A 188 -13.76 -11.99 0.56
C PRO A 188 -12.91 -12.51 1.73
N PRO A 189 -12.88 -13.83 2.06
CA PRO A 189 -12.08 -14.31 3.18
C PRO A 189 -10.56 -14.21 2.91
N TRP A 190 -10.13 -14.41 1.65
CA TRP A 190 -8.74 -14.18 1.25
C TRP A 190 -8.34 -12.71 1.41
N ALA A 191 -9.19 -11.79 0.93
CA ALA A 191 -8.95 -10.36 1.02
C ALA A 191 -8.97 -9.85 2.46
N LEU A 192 -9.80 -10.43 3.33
CA LEU A 192 -9.80 -10.11 4.75
C LEU A 192 -8.47 -10.49 5.40
N LEU A 193 -7.96 -11.71 5.12
CA LEU A 193 -6.65 -12.14 5.62
C LEU A 193 -5.55 -11.19 5.15
N LEU A 194 -5.50 -10.86 3.86
CA LEU A 194 -4.52 -9.93 3.33
C LEU A 194 -4.66 -8.53 3.91
N ALA A 195 -5.88 -8.02 4.10
CA ALA A 195 -6.13 -6.71 4.73
C ALA A 195 -5.59 -6.66 6.17
N VAL A 196 -5.73 -7.75 6.92
CA VAL A 196 -5.16 -7.89 8.28
C VAL A 196 -3.63 -7.95 8.22
N LEU A 197 -3.05 -8.73 7.31
CA LEU A 197 -1.59 -8.79 7.14
C LEU A 197 -0.99 -7.45 6.72
N ILE A 198 -1.66 -6.71 5.82
CA ILE A 198 -1.29 -5.35 5.44
C ILE A 198 -1.33 -4.42 6.66
N ALA A 199 -2.40 -4.47 7.47
CA ALA A 199 -2.50 -3.67 8.69
C ALA A 199 -1.37 -3.99 9.67
N VAL A 200 -1.09 -5.28 9.91
CA VAL A 200 -0.06 -5.73 10.86
C VAL A 200 1.33 -5.32 10.40
N THR A 201 1.67 -5.49 9.12
CA THR A 201 2.98 -5.13 8.58
C THR A 201 3.23 -3.62 8.64
N ILE A 202 2.23 -2.81 8.31
CA ILE A 202 2.29 -1.35 8.39
C ILE A 202 2.40 -0.89 9.85
N PHE A 203 1.57 -1.45 10.74
CA PHE A 203 1.61 -1.14 12.16
C PHE A 203 2.98 -1.46 12.77
N TRP A 204 3.53 -2.63 12.46
CA TRP A 204 4.84 -3.05 12.95
C TRP A 204 5.95 -2.15 12.44
N SER A 205 5.89 -1.73 11.18
CA SER A 205 6.82 -0.75 10.61
C SER A 205 6.74 0.60 11.32
N ALA A 206 5.55 1.16 11.47
CA ALA A 206 5.34 2.44 12.16
C ALA A 206 5.79 2.36 13.63
N TRP A 207 5.49 1.25 14.32
CA TRP A 207 5.87 1.06 15.71
C TRP A 207 7.37 0.80 15.89
N GLY A 208 7.97 -0.09 15.10
CA GLY A 208 9.38 -0.46 15.23
C GLY A 208 10.33 0.67 14.84
N THR A 209 9.90 1.57 13.96
CA THR A 209 10.72 2.72 13.52
C THR A 209 10.52 3.99 14.37
N ARG A 210 9.62 3.97 15.36
CA ARG A 210 9.37 5.12 16.24
C ARG A 210 10.60 5.54 17.05
N SER A 211 11.50 4.61 17.33
CA SER A 211 12.75 4.87 18.06
C SER A 211 13.69 5.82 17.31
N VAL A 212 13.49 5.98 16.00
CA VAL A 212 14.29 6.86 15.14
C VAL A 212 13.81 8.33 15.21
N ILE A 213 12.56 8.58 15.64
CA ILE A 213 11.94 9.92 15.64
C ILE A 213 12.83 11.02 16.26
N PRO A 214 13.49 10.84 17.43
CA PRO A 214 14.31 11.89 18.04
C PRO A 214 15.52 12.31 17.21
N TYR A 215 15.93 11.48 16.26
CA TYR A 215 17.13 11.65 15.44
C TYR A 215 16.81 12.12 14.01
N LEU A 216 15.53 12.23 13.65
CA LEU A 216 15.12 12.70 12.34
C LEU A 216 15.34 14.22 12.20
N PRO A 217 15.65 14.71 10.98
CA PRO A 217 15.72 16.14 10.72
C PRO A 217 14.41 16.86 11.11
N LYS A 218 14.52 17.95 11.86
CA LYS A 218 13.36 18.78 12.25
C LYS A 218 13.00 19.76 11.12
N THR A 219 11.71 19.93 10.84
CA THR A 219 11.23 20.88 9.82
C THR A 219 11.51 22.32 10.22
N THR A 220 12.28 23.06 9.41
CA THR A 220 12.59 24.48 9.64
C THR A 220 11.64 25.45 8.92
N SER A 221 10.80 24.99 7.97
CA SER A 221 9.96 25.88 7.15
C SER A 221 8.47 25.84 7.54
N THR A 222 7.82 27.01 7.53
CA THR A 222 6.37 27.22 7.61
C THR A 222 5.85 27.63 6.23
N VAL A 223 5.94 26.75 5.23
CA VAL A 223 5.31 27.04 3.92
C VAL A 223 3.83 26.69 4.01
N ARG A 224 2.97 27.69 3.84
CA ARG A 224 1.51 27.58 3.83
C ARG A 224 1.11 26.73 2.62
N MET A 225 0.58 25.53 2.84
CA MET A 225 0.15 24.61 1.78
C MET A 225 -0.76 25.35 0.79
N ARG A 226 -0.31 25.47 -0.46
CA ARG A 226 -1.14 25.85 -1.60
C ARG A 226 -1.09 24.67 -2.56
N VAL A 227 -2.23 24.00 -2.75
CA VAL A 227 -2.36 22.79 -3.59
C VAL A 227 -1.97 23.08 -5.05
N LEU A 228 -2.28 24.30 -5.53
CA LEU A 228 -2.06 24.73 -6.91
C LEU A 228 -0.58 24.79 -7.34
N PRO A 229 0.34 25.43 -6.59
CA PRO A 229 1.76 25.44 -6.96
C PRO A 229 2.46 24.08 -6.82
N VAL A 230 1.98 23.16 -5.97
CA VAL A 230 2.54 21.80 -5.90
C VAL A 230 2.25 21.04 -7.19
N LEU A 231 1.02 21.18 -7.74
CA LEU A 231 0.67 20.59 -9.03
C LEU A 231 1.44 21.25 -10.18
N LEU A 232 1.61 22.58 -10.17
CA LEU A 232 2.37 23.32 -11.21
C LEU A 232 3.90 23.16 -11.14
N GLN A 233 4.46 22.57 -10.08
CA GLN A 233 5.89 22.27 -10.00
C GLN A 233 6.23 20.87 -10.51
N VAL A 234 5.23 19.99 -10.62
CA VAL A 234 5.39 18.58 -11.03
C VAL A 234 5.05 18.38 -12.52
N PHE A 235 4.24 19.27 -13.11
CA PHE A 235 3.88 19.31 -14.53
C PHE A 235 4.43 20.57 -15.21
#